data_AF-A0A937ZLN4-F1
#
_entry.id   AF-A0A937ZLN4-F1
#
_cell.length_a   1.000
_cell.length_b   1.000
_cell.length_c   1.000
_cell.angle_alpha   90.00
_cell.angle_beta   90.00
_cell.angle_gamma   90.00
#
_symmetry.space_group_name_H-M   'P 1'
#
loop_
_entity.id
_entity.type
_entity.pdbx_description
1 polymer ?
#
loop_
_entity_poly.entity_id
_entity_poly.type
_entity_poly.pdbx_seq_one_letter_code
_entity_poly.pdbx_strand_id
1 'polypeptide(L)' 'PQHAAPADIARFPRLALFGIDEFGGWAKAQAEHFGDGGIFDQIYKPAGR' A
#
# COMPACT_ATOMS: atom_id res chain seq x y z
N PRO A 1 12.14 8.07 -13.80
CA PRO A 1 13.27 7.28 -14.36
C PRO A 1 14.16 8.05 -15.35
N GLN A 2 13.58 8.85 -16.25
CA GLN A 2 14.28 9.55 -17.34
C GLN A 2 15.33 10.60 -16.91
N HIS A 3 15.35 11.02 -15.65
CA HIS A 3 16.37 11.92 -15.08
C HIS A 3 17.21 11.27 -13.96
N ALA A 4 16.99 9.98 -13.67
CA ALA A 4 17.76 9.26 -12.66
C ALA A 4 19.04 8.72 -13.28
N ALA A 5 20.13 8.67 -12.50
CA ALA A 5 21.35 8.02 -12.96
C ALA A 5 21.11 6.51 -13.16
N PRO A 6 21.74 5.86 -14.16
CA PRO A 6 21.55 4.43 -14.41
C PRO A 6 21.85 3.54 -13.19
N ALA A 7 22.83 3.94 -12.36
CA ALA A 7 23.18 3.25 -11.13
C ALA A 7 22.05 3.25 -10.09
N ASP A 8 21.21 4.29 -10.05
CA ASP A 8 20.06 4.35 -9.14
C ASP A 8 18.93 3.45 -9.63
N ILE A 9 18.73 3.35 -10.95
CA ILE A 9 17.75 2.42 -11.53
C ILE A 9 18.14 0.96 -11.28
N ALA A 10 19.45 0.64 -11.36
CA ALA A 10 19.95 -0.71 -11.14
C ALA A 10 19.71 -1.25 -9.72
N ARG A 11 19.40 -0.37 -8.74
CA ARG A 11 19.10 -0.77 -7.35
C ARG A 11 17.68 -1.33 -7.19
N PHE A 12 16.79 -1.16 -8.17
CA PHE A 12 15.42 -1.67 -8.08
C PHE A 12 15.32 -3.08 -8.66
N PRO A 13 15.15 -4.12 -7.81
CA PRO A 13 14.90 -5.46 -8.33
C PRO A 13 13.53 -5.52 -9.01
N ARG A 14 13.37 -6.46 -9.96
CA ARG A 14 12.05 -6.76 -10.50
C ARG A 14 11.23 -7.49 -9.45
N LEU A 15 10.08 -6.92 -9.11
CA LEU A 15 9.11 -7.50 -8.18
C LEU A 15 7.80 -7.77 -8.92
N ALA A 16 7.09 -8.81 -8.50
CA ALA A 16 5.69 -8.95 -8.84
C ALA A 16 4.92 -7.92 -8.00
N LEU A 17 4.27 -6.98 -8.67
CA LEU A 17 3.50 -5.90 -8.06
C LEU A 17 2.03 -6.09 -8.44
N PHE A 18 1.13 -5.70 -7.54
CA PHE A 18 -0.30 -5.60 -7.81
C PHE A 18 -0.75 -4.13 -7.74
N GLY A 19 -1.86 -3.84 -8.41
CA GLY A 19 -2.48 -2.53 -8.41
C GLY A 19 -3.59 -2.40 -7.38
N ILE A 20 -4.05 -1.17 -7.14
CA ILE A 20 -5.20 -0.90 -6.25
C ILE A 20 -6.52 -1.46 -6.83
N ASP A 21 -6.58 -1.72 -8.14
CA ASP A 21 -7.75 -2.28 -8.81
C ASP A 21 -8.10 -3.69 -8.30
N GLU A 22 -7.12 -4.44 -7.77
CA GLU A 22 -7.38 -5.73 -7.13
C GLU A 22 -8.23 -5.60 -5.86
N PHE A 23 -8.24 -4.41 -5.24
CA PHE A 23 -9.08 -4.06 -4.09
C PHE A 23 -10.36 -3.31 -4.52
N GLY A 24 -10.63 -3.21 -5.82
CA GLY A 24 -11.75 -2.45 -6.39
C GLY A 24 -11.55 -0.93 -6.36
N GLY A 25 -10.30 -0.47 -6.27
CA GLY A 25 -9.94 0.95 -6.27
C GLY A 25 -9.96 1.61 -4.89
N TRP A 26 -9.37 2.80 -4.80
CA TRP A 26 -9.14 3.50 -3.52
C TRP A 26 -10.43 3.78 -2.74
N ALA A 27 -11.52 4.15 -3.41
CA ALA A 27 -12.78 4.43 -2.72
C ALA A 27 -13.29 3.20 -1.95
N LYS A 28 -13.20 2.00 -2.55
CA LYS A 28 -13.61 0.76 -1.90
C LYS A 28 -12.62 0.35 -0.81
N ALA A 29 -11.33 0.32 -1.14
CA ALA A 29 -10.27 -0.06 -0.20
C ALA A 29 -10.27 0.82 1.06
N GLN A 30 -10.48 2.13 0.90
CA GLN A 30 -10.52 3.07 2.02
C GLN A 30 -11.68 2.76 2.97
N ALA A 31 -12.89 2.58 2.45
CA ALA A 31 -14.07 2.33 3.27
C ALA A 31 -14.01 0.98 3.99
N GLU A 32 -13.55 -0.08 3.31
CA GLU A 32 -13.52 -1.45 3.84
C GLU A 32 -12.42 -1.66 4.89
N HIS A 33 -11.22 -1.10 4.64
CA HIS A 33 -10.07 -1.36 5.51
C HIS A 33 -9.86 -0.27 6.57
N PHE A 34 -10.17 0.99 6.27
CA PHE A 34 -9.75 2.14 7.08
C PHE A 34 -10.88 3.10 7.47
N GLY A 35 -12.12 2.83 7.05
CA GLY A 35 -13.29 3.56 7.57
C GLY A 35 -13.59 3.18 9.02
N ASP A 36 -14.50 3.92 9.66
CA ASP A 36 -14.92 3.64 11.03
C ASP A 36 -15.46 2.20 11.17
N GLY A 37 -14.85 1.40 12.04
CA GLY A 37 -15.18 -0.03 12.21
C GLY A 37 -14.61 -0.94 11.11
N GLY A 38 -13.76 -0.40 10.25
CA GLY A 38 -13.06 -1.11 9.19
C GLY A 38 -12.10 -2.18 9.74
N ILE A 39 -11.53 -2.96 8.82
CA ILE A 39 -10.66 -4.10 9.20
C ILE A 39 -9.47 -3.65 10.06
N PHE A 40 -8.91 -2.48 9.80
CA PHE A 40 -7.80 -1.95 10.60
C PHE A 40 -8.18 -1.79 12.07
N ASP A 41 -9.33 -1.21 12.39
CA ASP A 41 -9.78 -1.01 13.78
C ASP A 41 -9.92 -2.33 14.54
N GLN A 42 -10.29 -3.40 13.83
CA GLN A 42 -10.48 -4.73 14.42
C GLN A 42 -9.16 -5.40 14.78
N ILE A 43 -8.08 -5.10 14.06
CA ILE A 43 -6.77 -5.73 14.22
C ILE A 43 -5.75 -4.83 14.93
N TYR A 44 -6.00 -3.52 14.96
CA TYR A 44 -5.07 -2.55 15.51
C TYR A 44 -5.05 -2.63 17.03
N LYS A 45 -3.89 -3.03 17.56
CA LYS A 45 -3.57 -2.98 18.98
C LYS A 45 -2.52 -1.89 19.18
N PRO A 46 -2.90 -0.69 19.66
CA PRO A 46 -1.90 0.30 20.01
C PRO A 46 -0.97 -0.29 21.07
N ALA A 47 0.34 -0.26 20.82
CA ALA A 47 1.32 -0.58 21.85
C ALA A 47 1.13 0.43 22.98
N GLY A 48 0.57 -0.02 24.10
CA GLY A 48 0.43 0.78 25.31
C GLY A 48 1.81 1.25 25.78
N ARG A 49 1.89 2.49 26.25
CA ARG A 49 3.06 2.96 27.00
C ARG A 49 3.30 2.08 28.22
#